data_AF-A0A653DIK0-F1
#
_entry.id   AF-A0A653DIK0-F1
#
_cell.length_a   1.000
_cell.length_b   1.000
_cell.length_c   1.000
_cell.angle_alpha   90.00
_cell.angle_beta   90.00
_cell.angle_gamma   90.00
#
_symmetry.space_group_name_H-M   'P 1'
#
loop_
_entity.id
_entity.type
_entity.pdbx_description
1 polymer ?
#
loop_
_entity_poly.entity_id
_entity_poly.type
_entity_poly.pdbx_seq_one_letter_code
_entity_poly.pdbx_strand_id
1 'polypeptide(L)'
;MEMVLTGCQVEAVEAEKMGLVSKVFPADKLLDEAVKLGEKIASNSQITNTMAKEAVNVAYETTLREGLRFEKRMFHGTFATKDQKEGMSAFAEKRKPNFSNQ
;
A
#
# COMPACT_ATOMS: atom_id res chain seq x y z
N MET A 1 -9.47 -21.06 9.42
CA MET A 1 -9.31 -22.48 9.81
C MET A 1 -10.02 -23.43 8.86
N GLU A 2 -11.26 -23.14 8.44
CA GLU A 2 -12.00 -24.00 7.50
C GLU A 2 -11.25 -24.31 6.19
N MET A 3 -10.73 -23.29 5.48
CA MET A 3 -9.93 -23.51 4.27
C MET A 3 -8.72 -24.43 4.50
N VAL A 4 -8.03 -24.27 5.64
CA VAL A 4 -6.82 -25.04 5.98
C VAL A 4 -7.13 -26.50 6.29
N LEU A 5 -8.29 -26.77 6.91
CA LEU A 5 -8.67 -28.12 7.34
C LEU A 5 -9.45 -28.89 6.29
N THR A 6 -10.19 -28.20 5.41
CA THR A 6 -11.07 -28.82 4.40
C THR A 6 -10.47 -28.86 3.00
N GLY A 7 -9.50 -27.98 2.70
CA GLY A 7 -8.99 -27.80 1.34
C GLY A 7 -10.04 -27.26 0.36
N CYS A 8 -11.10 -26.60 0.86
CA CYS A 8 -12.15 -26.07 0.01
C CYS A 8 -11.62 -25.03 -1.00
N GLN A 9 -12.21 -25.02 -2.20
CA GLN A 9 -11.96 -23.97 -3.18
C GLN A 9 -12.77 -22.72 -2.79
N VAL A 10 -12.13 -21.55 -2.91
CA VAL A 10 -12.77 -20.26 -2.62
C VAL A 10 -12.94 -19.53 -3.94
N GLU A 11 -14.18 -19.14 -4.23
CA GLU A 11 -14.51 -18.34 -5.40
C GLU A 11 -13.97 -16.92 -5.27
N ALA A 12 -13.65 -16.27 -6.38
CA ALA A 12 -13.00 -14.95 -6.38
C ALA A 12 -13.81 -13.89 -5.59
N VAL A 13 -15.13 -13.87 -5.77
CA VAL A 13 -16.05 -12.94 -5.07
C VAL A 13 -16.11 -13.21 -3.56
N GLU A 14 -15.96 -14.47 -3.16
CA GLU A 14 -15.92 -14.83 -1.75
C GLU A 14 -14.57 -14.42 -1.13
N ALA A 15 -13.47 -14.66 -1.83
CA ALA A 15 -12.14 -14.21 -1.41
C ALA A 15 -12.07 -12.69 -1.19
N GLU A 16 -12.77 -11.90 -2.00
CA GLU A 16 -12.88 -10.45 -1.82
C GLU A 16 -13.61 -10.09 -0.53
N LYS A 17 -14.75 -10.74 -0.26
CA LYS A 17 -15.53 -10.53 0.98
C LYS A 17 -14.76 -10.93 2.23
N MET A 18 -13.90 -11.94 2.13
CA MET A 18 -13.01 -12.38 3.21
C MET A 18 -11.81 -11.42 3.40
N GLY A 19 -11.58 -10.47 2.49
CA GLY A 19 -10.41 -9.60 2.50
C GLY A 19 -9.12 -10.29 2.06
N LEU A 20 -9.20 -11.48 1.46
CA LEU A 20 -8.04 -12.21 0.94
C LEU A 20 -7.50 -11.57 -0.35
N VAL A 21 -8.39 -11.01 -1.18
CA VAL A 21 -8.05 -10.23 -2.36
C VAL A 21 -8.68 -8.83 -2.27
N SER A 22 -8.03 -7.84 -2.85
CA SER A 22 -8.49 -6.45 -2.74
C SER A 22 -9.67 -6.11 -3.65
N LYS A 23 -9.74 -6.71 -4.85
CA LYS A 23 -10.78 -6.50 -5.88
C LYS A 23 -10.89 -7.70 -6.81
N VAL A 24 -12.07 -7.90 -7.40
CA VAL A 24 -12.34 -8.95 -8.41
C VAL A 24 -12.66 -8.33 -9.76
N PHE A 25 -12.12 -8.91 -10.83
CA PHE A 25 -12.34 -8.47 -12.21
C PHE A 25 -12.66 -9.65 -13.13
N PRO A 26 -13.37 -9.42 -14.25
CA PRO A 26 -13.41 -10.37 -15.36
C PRO A 26 -12.00 -10.78 -15.81
N ALA A 27 -11.84 -12.04 -16.19
CA ALA A 27 -10.52 -12.62 -16.50
C ALA A 27 -9.78 -11.89 -17.63
N ASP A 28 -10.52 -11.41 -18.63
CA ASP A 28 -10.03 -10.62 -19.76
C ASP A 28 -9.53 -9.23 -19.38
N LYS A 29 -9.95 -8.68 -18.22
CA LYS A 29 -9.58 -7.35 -17.73
C LYS A 29 -8.61 -7.37 -16.57
N LEU A 30 -8.36 -8.53 -15.97
CA LEU A 30 -7.58 -8.67 -14.74
C LEU A 30 -6.19 -8.03 -14.86
N LEU A 31 -5.47 -8.35 -15.95
CA LEU A 31 -4.11 -7.86 -16.15
C LEU A 31 -4.09 -6.34 -16.33
N ASP A 32 -4.96 -5.81 -17.17
CA ASP A 32 -5.04 -4.37 -17.45
C ASP A 32 -5.34 -3.57 -16.18
N GLU A 33 -6.30 -4.02 -15.37
CA GLU A 33 -6.65 -3.35 -14.12
C GLU A 33 -5.55 -3.48 -13.05
N ALA A 34 -4.85 -4.63 -13.00
CA ALA A 34 -3.70 -4.82 -12.12
C ALA A 34 -2.53 -3.90 -12.49
N VAL A 35 -2.22 -3.76 -13.79
CA VAL A 35 -1.18 -2.85 -14.28
C VAL A 35 -1.55 -1.40 -13.98
N LYS A 36 -2.79 -0.97 -14.25
CA LYS A 36 -3.26 0.39 -13.90
C LYS A 36 -3.13 0.69 -12.42
N LEU A 37 -3.42 -0.28 -11.55
CA LEU A 37 -3.22 -0.13 -10.10
C LEU A 37 -1.74 0.02 -9.77
N GLY A 38 -0.88 -0.80 -10.38
CA GLY A 38 0.57 -0.70 -10.25
C GLY A 38 1.12 0.66 -10.67
N GLU A 39 0.69 1.18 -11.83
CA GLU A 39 1.04 2.52 -12.32
C GLU A 39 0.58 3.61 -11.35
N LYS A 40 -0.62 3.46 -10.78
CA LYS A 40 -1.13 4.41 -9.78
C LYS A 40 -0.25 4.42 -8.52
N ILE A 41 0.18 3.26 -8.03
CA ILE A 41 1.09 3.14 -6.89
C ILE A 41 2.46 3.73 -7.25
N ALA A 42 2.98 3.42 -8.44
CA ALA A 42 4.26 3.90 -8.94
C ALA A 42 4.29 5.42 -9.19
N SER A 43 3.14 6.06 -9.36
CA SER A 43 3.03 7.52 -9.46
C SER A 43 3.29 8.26 -8.14
N ASN A 44 3.33 7.55 -7.02
CA ASN A 44 3.69 8.10 -5.71
C ASN A 44 5.21 7.96 -5.45
N SER A 45 5.71 8.63 -4.40
CA SER A 45 7.10 8.46 -3.94
C SER A 45 7.39 7.01 -3.57
N GLN A 46 8.43 6.42 -4.17
CA GLN A 46 8.84 5.04 -3.91
C GLN A 46 9.30 4.86 -2.47
N ILE A 47 10.06 5.82 -1.93
CA ILE A 47 10.51 5.80 -0.53
C ILE A 47 9.29 5.79 0.40
N THR A 48 8.33 6.69 0.15
CA THR A 48 7.13 6.79 1.01
C THR A 48 6.29 5.52 0.95
N ASN A 49 6.06 4.95 -0.24
CA ASN A 49 5.35 3.68 -0.40
C ASN A 49 6.05 2.53 0.34
N THR A 50 7.38 2.48 0.27
CA THR A 50 8.18 1.44 0.94
C THR A 50 8.04 1.56 2.46
N MET A 51 8.20 2.76 3.00
CA MET A 51 8.05 3.04 4.43
C MET A 51 6.64 2.73 4.94
N ALA A 52 5.60 3.07 4.17
CA ALA A 52 4.22 2.79 4.51
C ALA A 52 3.94 1.28 4.55
N LYS A 53 4.42 0.53 3.53
CA LYS A 53 4.28 -0.93 3.48
C LYS A 53 4.98 -1.60 4.65
N GLU A 54 6.18 -1.15 5.00
CA GLU A 54 6.93 -1.66 6.14
C GLU A 54 6.19 -1.41 7.46
N ALA A 55 5.68 -0.19 7.68
CA ALA A 55 4.93 0.15 8.89
C ALA A 55 3.70 -0.74 9.08
N VAL A 56 2.94 -1.00 8.02
CA VAL A 56 1.77 -1.89 8.06
C VAL A 56 2.17 -3.33 8.37
N ASN A 57 3.21 -3.85 7.72
CA ASN A 57 3.68 -5.21 7.97
C ASN A 57 4.16 -5.40 9.43
N VAL A 58 4.93 -4.45 9.96
CA VAL A 58 5.39 -4.50 11.35
C VAL A 58 4.21 -4.41 12.33
N ALA A 59 3.17 -3.62 12.02
CA ALA A 59 1.97 -3.55 12.84
C ALA A 59 1.23 -4.89 12.93
N TYR A 60 1.25 -5.71 11.88
CA TYR A 60 0.65 -7.06 11.90
C TYR A 60 1.43 -8.06 12.75
N GLU A 61 2.74 -7.86 12.92
CA GLU A 61 3.60 -8.77 13.67
C GLU A 61 3.84 -8.34 15.13
N THR A 62 3.29 -7.19 15.54
CA THR A 62 3.56 -6.59 16.86
C THR A 62 2.29 -6.19 17.59
N THR A 63 2.43 -5.65 18.80
CA THR A 63 1.29 -5.07 19.53
C THR A 63 0.93 -3.70 18.95
N LEU A 64 -0.33 -3.28 19.09
CA LEU A 64 -0.80 -1.95 18.66
C LEU A 64 0.13 -0.82 19.13
N ARG A 65 0.60 -0.87 20.38
CA ARG A 65 1.48 0.15 20.94
C ARG A 65 2.83 0.22 20.23
N GLU A 66 3.45 -0.93 19.96
CA GLU A 66 4.74 -0.96 19.27
C GLU A 66 4.59 -0.64 17.78
N GLY A 67 3.52 -1.11 17.13
CA GLY A 67 3.19 -0.73 15.75
C GLY A 67 3.03 0.78 15.58
N LEU A 68 2.24 1.43 16.44
CA LEU A 68 2.07 2.90 16.43
C LEU A 68 3.40 3.64 16.69
N ARG A 69 4.23 3.10 17.59
CA ARG A 69 5.55 3.68 17.88
C ARG A 69 6.48 3.58 16.65
N PHE A 70 6.46 2.45 15.96
CA PHE A 70 7.22 2.23 14.74
C PHE A 70 6.74 3.16 13.62
N GLU A 71 5.44 3.18 13.36
CA GLU A 71 4.82 4.05 12.36
C GLU A 71 5.17 5.52 12.60
N LYS A 72 5.07 6.00 13.84
CA LYS A 72 5.44 7.39 14.19
C LYS A 72 6.90 7.70 13.87
N ARG A 73 7.80 6.75 14.14
CA ARG A 73 9.24 6.91 13.82
C ARG A 73 9.45 6.97 12.31
N MET A 74 8.81 6.07 11.55
CA MET A 74 8.87 6.06 10.09
C MET A 74 8.32 7.36 9.52
N PHE A 75 7.16 7.81 9.99
CA PHE A 75 6.56 9.08 9.58
C PHE A 75 7.51 10.27 9.83
N HIS A 76 8.11 10.37 11.00
CA HIS A 76 9.12 11.42 11.25
C HIS A 76 10.33 11.32 10.30
N GLY A 77 10.75 10.10 9.95
CA GLY A 77 11.81 9.88 8.96
C GLY A 77 11.48 10.44 7.58
N THR A 78 10.20 10.48 7.19
CA THR A 78 9.79 11.00 5.88
C THR A 78 10.15 12.49 5.70
N PHE A 79 10.18 13.29 6.77
CA PHE A 79 10.55 14.71 6.70
C PHE A 79 12.01 14.96 6.28
N ALA A 80 12.86 13.95 6.36
CA ALA A 80 14.24 14.02 5.87
C ALA A 80 14.34 13.80 4.35
N THR A 81 13.29 13.25 3.72
CA THR A 81 13.26 12.97 2.28
C THR A 81 12.96 14.25 1.49
N LYS A 82 13.51 14.34 0.27
CA LYS A 82 13.18 15.40 -0.69
C LYS A 82 11.76 15.22 -1.22
N ASP A 83 11.34 13.97 -1.40
CA ASP A 83 10.02 13.64 -1.90
C ASP A 83 8.88 14.13 -0.99
N GLN A 84 9.07 14.11 0.33
CA GLN A 84 8.09 14.65 1.27
C GLN A 84 7.89 16.16 1.06
N LYS A 85 8.98 16.91 0.86
CA LYS A 85 8.93 18.36 0.60
C LYS A 85 8.27 18.66 -0.74
N GLU A 86 8.69 17.95 -1.79
CA GLU A 86 8.12 18.09 -3.14
C GLU A 86 6.62 17.72 -3.16
N GLY A 87 6.23 16.65 -2.48
CA GLY A 87 4.83 16.24 -2.37
C GLY A 87 3.96 17.30 -1.70
N MET A 88 4.44 17.90 -0.60
CA MET A 88 3.73 19.00 0.07
C MET A 88 3.64 20.25 -0.80
N SER A 89 4.75 20.65 -1.44
CA SER A 89 4.77 21.81 -2.34
C SER A 89 3.84 21.63 -3.54
N ALA A 90 3.94 20.48 -4.22
CA ALA A 90 3.10 20.16 -5.37
C ALA A 90 1.60 20.15 -5.01
N PHE A 91 1.26 19.64 -3.82
CA PHE A 91 -0.11 19.66 -3.32
C PHE A 91 -0.62 21.08 -3.07
N ALA A 92 0.18 21.92 -2.39
CA ALA A 92 -0.16 23.32 -2.14
C ALA A 92 -0.33 24.13 -3.45
N GLU A 93 0.53 23.86 -4.43
CA GLU A 93 0.54 24.49 -5.75
C GLU A 93 -0.46 23.85 -6.74
N LYS A 94 -1.18 22.80 -6.34
CA LYS A 94 -2.14 22.04 -7.18
C LYS A 94 -1.55 21.54 -8.51
N ARG A 95 -0.28 21.15 -8.48
CA ARG A 95 0.41 20.54 -9.63
C ARG A 95 0.73 19.07 -9.36
N LYS A 96 1.14 18.36 -10.41
CA LYS A 96 1.66 17.00 -10.25
C LYS A 96 3.03 17.04 -9.56
N PRO A 97 3.28 16.20 -8.53
CA PRO A 97 4.60 16.10 -7.92
C PRO A 97 5.58 15.40 -8.87
N ASN A 98 6.85 15.81 -8.79
CA ASN A 98 7.95 15.15 -9.48
C ASN A 98 8.88 14.48 -8.46
N PHE A 99 8.57 13.24 -8.10
CA PHE A 99 9.32 12.50 -7.10
C PHE A 99 10.68 12.06 -7.65
N SER A 100 11.73 12.38 -6.87
CA SER A 100 13.11 12.02 -7.18
C SER A 100 13.54 10.72 -6.49
N ASN A 101 12.69 10.18 -5.61
CA ASN A 101 12.97 9.03 -4.76
C ASN A 101 14.23 9.24 -3.91
N GLN A 102 14.30 10.41 -3.25
CA GLN A 102 15.37 10.86 -2.35
C GLN A 102 14.80 11.52 -1.11
#